data_AF-A0A4U0TJC4-F1
#
_entry.id   AF-A0A4U0TJC4-F1
#
_cell.length_a   1.000
_cell.length_b   1.000
_cell.length_c   1.000
_cell.angle_alpha   90.00
_cell.angle_beta   90.00
_cell.angle_gamma   90.00
#
_symmetry.space_group_name_H-M   'P 1'
#
loop_
_entity.id
_entity.type
_entity.pdbx_description
1 polymer ?
#
loop_
_entity_poly.entity_id
_entity_poly.type
_entity_poly.pdbx_seq_one_letter_code
_entity_poly.pdbx_strand_id
1 'polypeptide(L)'
;KRGGNARLKQVHSRNKLWTCHHTCQRFFKVGKWQRYFQVTVHGLDATTEETACQRDDFFRSQKADIAQAERDATEDANRVRGFDDHRSVVVPWLRETGIVDHVRGLKKNEIRAAITIPSPSDDSALRQIIDATDSMLREAHRWCFD
;
A
#
# COMPACT_ATOMS: atom_id res chain seq x y z
N LYS A 1 47.85 19.14 61.67
CA LYS A 1 47.22 18.04 60.90
C LYS A 1 45.79 18.45 60.54
N ARG A 2 45.55 18.83 59.27
CA ARG A 2 44.21 19.22 58.78
C ARG A 2 43.47 17.97 58.32
N GLY A 3 42.81 17.27 59.23
CA GLY A 3 41.98 16.10 58.93
C GLY A 3 40.51 16.50 58.83
N GLY A 4 40.11 17.11 57.71
CA GLY A 4 38.70 17.29 57.39
C GLY A 4 38.14 16.01 56.77
N ASN A 5 37.15 15.40 57.42
CA ASN A 5 36.58 14.12 57.02
C ASN A 5 35.87 14.25 55.66
N ALA A 6 36.47 13.74 54.59
CA ALA A 6 35.98 13.88 53.21
C ALA A 6 34.65 13.14 52.92
N ARG A 7 34.06 12.48 53.93
CA ARG A 7 32.87 11.63 53.80
C ARG A 7 31.53 12.37 53.93
N LEU A 8 31.54 13.68 54.22
CA LEU A 8 30.34 14.52 54.28
C LEU A 8 30.17 15.41 53.04
N LYS A 9 30.64 14.97 51.87
CA LYS A 9 30.19 15.59 50.62
C LYS A 9 28.76 15.14 50.39
N GLN A 10 27.81 16.01 50.72
CA GLN A 10 26.41 15.89 50.37
C GLN A 10 26.34 15.54 48.87
N VAL A 11 25.98 14.30 48.56
CA VAL A 11 25.77 13.86 47.19
C VAL A 11 24.58 14.67 46.70
N HIS A 12 24.86 15.68 45.88
CA HIS A 12 23.83 16.50 45.28
C HIS A 12 22.91 15.56 44.51
N SER A 13 21.62 15.52 44.89
CA SER A 13 20.62 14.74 44.17
C SER A 13 20.68 15.16 42.70
N ARG A 14 20.74 14.17 41.80
CA ARG A 14 20.79 14.42 40.35
C ARG A 14 19.64 15.37 40.01
N ASN A 15 19.95 16.52 39.43
CA ASN A 15 18.95 17.49 38.99
C ASN A 15 17.97 16.79 38.05
N LYS A 16 16.75 16.49 38.53
CA LYS A 16 15.63 16.05 37.71
C LYS A 16 15.11 17.27 36.96
N LEU A 17 15.81 17.66 35.91
CA LEU A 17 15.46 18.81 35.06
C LEU A 17 14.18 18.59 34.25
N TRP A 18 13.63 17.37 34.26
CA TRP A 18 12.51 16.98 33.42
C TRP A 18 11.50 16.24 34.29
N THR A 19 10.30 16.81 34.42
CA THR A 19 9.12 16.13 34.96
C THR A 19 8.04 16.11 33.87
N CYS A 20 7.13 15.15 33.94
CA CYS A 20 6.10 14.85 32.91
C CYS A 20 5.32 16.08 32.40
N HIS A 21 5.22 17.15 33.20
CA HIS A 21 4.44 18.36 32.86
C HIS A 21 5.26 19.65 32.86
N HIS A 22 6.59 19.56 32.95
CA HIS A 22 7.46 20.75 33.00
C HIS A 22 8.63 20.60 32.04
N THR A 23 8.71 21.53 31.07
CA THR A 23 9.87 21.69 30.21
C THR A 23 10.77 22.81 30.74
N CYS A 24 12.07 22.54 30.90
CA CYS A 24 13.04 23.57 31.25
C CYS A 24 13.62 24.24 30.00
N GLN A 25 13.45 25.56 29.87
CA GLN A 25 14.18 26.37 28.90
C GLN A 25 15.34 27.12 29.56
N ARG A 26 16.41 27.34 28.79
CA ARG A 26 17.64 28.00 29.25
C ARG A 26 17.58 29.48 28.91
N PHE A 27 17.67 30.34 29.92
CA PHE A 27 17.54 31.79 29.76
C PHE A 27 18.80 32.42 29.15
N PHE A 28 19.97 32.17 29.74
CA PHE A 28 21.28 32.57 29.18
C PHE A 28 22.40 31.67 29.70
N LYS A 29 23.58 31.78 29.08
CA LYS A 29 24.83 31.17 29.55
C LYS A 29 25.94 32.22 29.51
N VAL A 30 26.47 32.59 30.68
CA VAL A 30 27.66 33.46 30.78
C VAL A 30 28.72 32.70 31.61
N GLY A 31 29.79 32.29 30.95
CA GLY A 31 30.83 31.46 31.56
C GLY A 31 30.27 30.16 32.14
N LYS A 32 30.45 29.98 33.47
CA LYS A 32 29.95 28.81 34.23
C LYS A 32 28.55 29.01 34.83
N TRP A 33 27.94 30.19 34.66
CA TRP A 33 26.62 30.49 35.23
C TRP A 33 25.53 30.18 34.21
N GLN A 34 24.61 29.29 34.62
CA GLN A 34 23.41 28.93 33.87
C GLN A 34 22.20 29.13 34.78
N ARG A 35 21.15 29.75 34.26
CA ARG A 35 19.85 29.90 34.93
C ARG A 35 18.79 29.21 34.07
N TYR A 36 17.98 28.40 34.74
CA TYR A 36 16.82 27.72 34.16
C TYR A 36 15.57 28.32 34.78
N PHE A 37 14.49 28.35 34.02
CA PHE A 37 13.16 28.62 34.54
C PHE A 37 12.22 27.52 34.06
N GLN A 38 11.19 27.31 34.85
CA GLN A 38 10.16 26.33 34.57
C GLN A 38 9.13 26.97 33.65
N VAL A 39 8.94 26.38 32.47
CA VAL A 39 7.81 26.72 31.62
C VAL A 39 6.69 25.79 32.02
N THR A 40 5.66 26.34 32.68
CA THR A 40 4.39 25.64 32.84
C THR A 40 3.70 25.67 31.48
N VAL A 41 3.47 24.49 30.91
CA VAL A 41 2.56 24.36 29.76
C VAL A 41 1.14 24.46 30.31
N HIS A 42 0.76 25.63 30.82
CA HIS A 42 -0.64 25.87 31.16
C HIS A 42 -1.39 26.11 29.86
N GLY A 43 -2.18 25.12 29.44
CA GLY A 43 -3.26 25.35 28.49
C GLY A 43 -3.25 24.50 27.22
N LEU A 44 -2.80 23.24 27.27
CA LEU A 44 -2.97 22.34 26.13
C LEU A 44 -3.41 20.91 26.51
N ASP A 45 -3.71 20.61 27.77
CA ASP A 45 -4.02 19.22 28.17
C ASP A 45 -5.43 18.76 27.76
N ALA A 46 -6.38 19.68 27.49
CA ALA A 46 -7.67 19.32 26.89
C ALA A 46 -7.61 19.35 25.34
N THR A 47 -6.91 20.33 24.78
CA THR A 47 -6.84 20.52 23.32
C THR A 47 -5.89 19.53 22.65
N THR A 48 -4.84 19.04 23.33
CA THR A 48 -3.84 18.13 22.73
C THR A 48 -4.32 16.70 22.62
N GLU A 49 -5.13 16.22 23.57
CA GLU A 49 -5.72 14.87 23.48
C GLU A 49 -6.86 14.82 22.46
N GLU A 50 -7.73 15.85 22.41
CA GLU A 50 -8.75 15.97 21.37
C GLU A 50 -8.14 16.09 19.98
N THR A 51 -7.09 16.90 19.81
CA THR A 51 -6.38 17.00 18.52
C THR A 51 -5.57 15.76 18.17
N ALA A 52 -5.00 15.04 19.16
CA ALA A 52 -4.34 13.76 18.90
C ALA A 52 -5.34 12.68 18.47
N CYS A 53 -6.49 12.58 19.14
CA CYS A 53 -7.57 11.65 18.78
C CYS A 53 -8.13 11.97 17.38
N GLN A 54 -8.42 13.25 17.11
CA GLN A 54 -8.88 13.71 15.81
C GLN A 54 -7.85 13.46 14.69
N ARG A 55 -6.56 13.62 14.99
CA ARG A 55 -5.48 13.33 14.05
C ARG A 55 -5.35 11.84 13.77
N ASP A 56 -5.47 11.00 14.79
CA ASP A 56 -5.43 9.55 14.64
C ASP A 56 -6.63 9.04 13.83
N ASP A 57 -7.83 9.59 14.05
CA ASP A 57 -9.01 9.36 13.23
C ASP A 57 -8.80 9.77 11.76
N PHE A 58 -8.20 10.93 11.53
CA PHE A 58 -7.85 11.39 10.19
C PHE A 58 -6.91 10.42 9.47
N PHE A 59 -5.83 9.97 10.13
CA PHE A 59 -4.91 8.99 9.53
C PHE A 59 -5.54 7.62 9.33
N ARG A 60 -6.46 7.20 10.20
CA ARG A 60 -7.26 5.99 9.99
C ARG A 60 -8.13 6.11 8.74
N SER A 61 -8.85 7.23 8.58
CA SER A 61 -9.64 7.51 7.39
C SER A 61 -8.78 7.48 6.12
N GLN A 62 -7.66 8.19 6.12
CA GLN A 62 -6.77 8.21 4.95
C GLN A 62 -6.23 6.82 4.57
N LYS A 63 -5.89 5.99 5.56
CA LYS A 63 -5.49 4.61 5.27
C LYS A 63 -6.61 3.80 4.62
N ALA A 64 -7.85 3.99 5.08
CA ALA A 64 -9.02 3.36 4.47
C ALA A 64 -9.23 3.86 3.04
N ASP A 65 -9.09 5.16 2.81
CA ASP A 65 -9.24 5.78 1.49
C ASP A 65 -8.17 5.28 0.51
N ILE A 66 -6.91 5.18 0.95
CA ILE A 66 -5.81 4.61 0.14
C ILE A 66 -6.12 3.16 -0.23
N ALA A 67 -6.52 2.34 0.73
CA ALA A 67 -6.87 0.94 0.47
C ALA A 67 -8.08 0.82 -0.47
N GLN A 68 -9.04 1.75 -0.40
CA GLN A 68 -10.17 1.79 -1.33
C GLN A 68 -9.70 2.18 -2.75
N ALA A 69 -8.89 3.22 -2.87
CA ALA A 69 -8.36 3.67 -4.15
C ALA A 69 -7.52 2.58 -4.84
N GLU A 70 -6.74 1.79 -4.09
CA GLU A 70 -6.01 0.64 -4.63
C GLU A 70 -6.93 -0.46 -5.17
N ARG A 71 -8.04 -0.75 -4.46
CA ARG A 71 -9.06 -1.69 -4.93
C ARG A 71 -9.75 -1.19 -6.19
N ASP A 72 -10.15 0.07 -6.20
CA ASP A 72 -10.81 0.70 -7.34
C ASP A 72 -9.89 0.73 -8.56
N ALA A 73 -8.61 1.06 -8.37
CA ALA A 73 -7.61 1.02 -9.43
C ALA A 73 -7.42 -0.41 -9.98
N THR A 74 -7.44 -1.42 -9.11
CA THR A 74 -7.36 -2.83 -9.52
C THR A 74 -8.59 -3.26 -10.31
N GLU A 75 -9.80 -2.87 -9.87
CA GLU A 75 -11.04 -3.17 -10.57
C GLU A 75 -11.10 -2.48 -11.93
N ASP A 76 -10.74 -1.20 -11.99
CA ASP A 76 -10.73 -0.42 -13.22
C ASP A 76 -9.67 -0.92 -14.21
N ALA A 77 -8.47 -1.29 -13.72
CA ALA A 77 -7.45 -1.93 -14.53
C ALA A 77 -7.91 -3.29 -15.10
N ASN A 78 -8.81 -3.99 -14.40
CA ASN A 78 -9.39 -5.24 -14.86
C ASN A 78 -10.50 -5.03 -15.91
N ARG A 79 -10.98 -3.81 -16.17
CA ARG A 79 -11.96 -3.56 -17.23
C ARG A 79 -11.29 -3.36 -18.59
N VAL A 80 -11.91 -3.88 -19.65
CA VAL A 80 -11.50 -3.61 -21.02
C VAL A 80 -11.95 -2.19 -21.39
N ARG A 81 -10.98 -1.29 -21.55
CA ARG A 81 -11.22 0.04 -22.11
C ARG A 81 -11.38 -0.09 -23.63
N GLY A 82 -12.20 0.80 -24.21
CA GLY A 82 -12.32 0.88 -25.67
C GLY A 82 -10.99 1.22 -26.32
N PHE A 83 -10.89 1.00 -27.63
CA PHE A 83 -9.63 1.22 -28.37
C PHE A 83 -9.42 2.68 -28.81
N ASP A 84 -10.27 3.60 -28.36
CA ASP A 84 -10.23 5.02 -28.75
C ASP A 84 -9.24 5.83 -27.87
N ASP A 85 -8.92 5.32 -26.67
CA ASP A 85 -8.07 5.98 -25.67
C ASP A 85 -6.57 5.62 -25.76
N HIS A 86 -6.16 4.73 -26.66
CA HIS A 86 -4.79 4.20 -26.71
C HIS A 86 -4.12 4.45 -28.07
N ARG A 87 -2.89 5.00 -28.04
CA ARG A 87 -2.04 5.23 -29.23
C ARG A 87 -1.50 3.95 -29.88
N SER A 88 -1.78 2.79 -29.30
CA SER A 88 -1.41 1.50 -29.89
C SER A 88 -2.12 1.36 -31.22
N VAL A 89 -1.40 0.95 -32.27
CA VAL A 89 -1.99 0.66 -33.59
C VAL A 89 -3.00 -0.47 -33.41
N VAL A 90 -4.27 -0.09 -33.28
CA VAL A 90 -5.38 -1.02 -33.13
C VAL A 90 -5.41 -1.88 -34.38
N VAL A 91 -5.50 -3.19 -34.21
CA VAL A 91 -5.55 -4.08 -35.36
C VAL A 91 -6.82 -3.78 -36.16
N PRO A 92 -6.73 -3.32 -37.42
CA PRO A 92 -7.88 -2.78 -38.15
C PRO A 92 -9.08 -3.73 -38.21
N TRP A 93 -8.82 -5.03 -38.37
CA TRP A 93 -9.88 -6.05 -38.44
C TRP A 93 -10.71 -6.17 -37.15
N LEU A 94 -10.16 -5.84 -35.98
CA LEU A 94 -10.92 -5.84 -34.72
C LEU A 94 -11.97 -4.73 -34.71
N ARG A 95 -11.68 -3.59 -35.37
CA ARG A 95 -12.65 -2.51 -35.56
C ARG A 95 -13.70 -2.91 -36.59
N GLU A 96 -13.29 -3.51 -37.71
CA GLU A 96 -14.21 -3.94 -38.77
C GLU A 96 -15.20 -5.00 -38.31
N THR A 97 -14.78 -5.90 -37.42
CA THR A 97 -15.64 -6.97 -36.85
C THR A 97 -16.53 -6.51 -35.70
N GLY A 98 -16.37 -5.28 -35.21
CA GLY A 98 -17.14 -4.75 -34.07
C GLY A 98 -16.83 -5.42 -32.72
N ILE A 99 -15.84 -6.32 -32.66
CA ILE A 99 -15.47 -7.05 -31.43
C ILE A 99 -15.14 -6.08 -30.30
N VAL A 100 -14.52 -4.94 -30.63
CA VAL A 100 -14.19 -3.86 -29.69
C VAL A 100 -15.37 -3.47 -28.82
N ASP A 101 -16.54 -3.30 -29.43
CA ASP A 101 -17.72 -2.78 -28.75
C ASP A 101 -18.39 -3.87 -27.91
N HIS A 102 -18.28 -5.13 -28.34
CA HIS A 102 -18.76 -6.28 -27.59
C HIS A 102 -17.93 -6.60 -26.34
N VAL A 103 -16.63 -6.30 -26.35
CA VAL A 103 -15.77 -6.55 -25.18
C VAL A 103 -15.61 -5.34 -24.26
N ARG A 104 -16.05 -4.15 -24.71
CA ARG A 104 -15.93 -2.90 -23.94
C ARG A 104 -16.64 -3.01 -22.60
N GLY A 105 -15.93 -2.68 -21.52
CA GLY A 105 -16.48 -2.71 -20.15
C GLY A 105 -16.55 -4.09 -19.50
N LEU A 106 -16.32 -5.17 -20.25
CA LEU A 106 -16.19 -6.52 -19.67
C LEU A 106 -14.90 -6.63 -18.84
N LYS A 107 -14.89 -7.57 -17.89
CA LYS A 107 -13.70 -7.83 -17.07
C LYS A 107 -12.72 -8.76 -17.77
N LYS A 108 -11.45 -8.38 -17.79
CA LYS A 108 -10.34 -9.11 -18.42
C LYS A 108 -10.17 -10.51 -17.82
N ASN A 109 -10.32 -10.64 -16.50
CA ASN A 109 -10.23 -11.94 -15.83
C ASN A 109 -11.37 -12.89 -16.21
N GLU A 110 -12.60 -12.39 -16.37
CA GLU A 110 -13.75 -13.20 -16.81
C GLU A 110 -13.57 -13.67 -18.26
N ILE A 111 -13.12 -12.78 -19.15
CA ILE A 111 -12.78 -13.15 -20.54
C ILE A 111 -11.70 -14.22 -20.54
N ARG A 112 -10.62 -14.03 -19.76
CA ARG A 112 -9.52 -15.00 -19.65
C ARG A 112 -10.01 -16.36 -19.15
N ALA A 113 -10.85 -16.37 -18.12
CA ALA A 113 -11.42 -17.61 -17.60
C ALA A 113 -12.28 -18.33 -18.65
N ALA A 114 -13.11 -17.60 -19.40
CA ALA A 114 -13.98 -18.16 -20.43
C ALA A 114 -13.22 -18.78 -21.62
N ILE A 115 -12.05 -18.23 -21.96
CA ILE A 115 -11.21 -18.74 -23.06
C ILE A 115 -10.14 -19.74 -22.59
N THR A 116 -10.05 -20.01 -21.29
CA THR A 116 -9.05 -20.94 -20.75
C THR A 116 -9.37 -22.35 -21.24
N ILE A 117 -8.37 -23.00 -21.86
CA ILE A 117 -8.49 -24.36 -22.36
C ILE A 117 -8.65 -25.33 -21.17
N PRO A 118 -9.59 -26.31 -21.23
CA PRO A 118 -9.74 -27.31 -20.17
C PRO A 118 -8.45 -28.06 -19.88
N SER A 119 -8.25 -28.37 -18.59
CA SER A 119 -7.12 -29.18 -18.13
C SER A 119 -7.14 -30.57 -18.79
N PRO A 120 -5.99 -31.22 -19.02
CA PRO A 120 -5.95 -32.62 -19.47
C PRO A 120 -6.61 -33.59 -18.48
N SER A 121 -6.84 -33.18 -17.22
CA SER A 121 -7.59 -33.95 -16.22
C SER A 121 -9.11 -33.73 -16.31
N ASP A 122 -9.59 -32.82 -17.15
CA ASP A 122 -11.00 -32.49 -17.25
C ASP A 122 -11.69 -33.39 -18.26
N ASP A 123 -12.63 -34.22 -17.79
CA ASP A 123 -13.49 -35.07 -18.63
C ASP A 123 -14.62 -34.28 -19.34
N SER A 124 -14.28 -33.10 -19.86
CA SER A 124 -15.24 -32.27 -20.60
C SER A 124 -15.34 -32.69 -22.06
N ALA A 125 -16.52 -32.55 -22.66
CA ALA A 125 -16.71 -32.79 -24.10
C ALA A 125 -15.77 -31.92 -24.96
N LEU A 126 -15.49 -30.69 -24.52
CA LEU A 126 -14.51 -29.81 -25.14
C LEU A 126 -13.11 -30.42 -25.15
N ARG A 127 -12.67 -31.05 -24.06
CA ARG A 127 -11.38 -31.73 -23.99
C ARG A 127 -11.29 -32.88 -24.98
N GLN A 128 -12.33 -33.71 -25.06
CA GLN A 128 -12.39 -34.81 -26.02
C GLN A 128 -12.29 -34.32 -27.47
N ILE A 129 -12.99 -33.22 -27.80
CA ILE A 129 -12.90 -32.59 -29.12
C ILE A 129 -11.48 -32.10 -29.40
N ILE A 130 -10.84 -31.45 -28.42
CA ILE A 130 -9.46 -30.96 -28.54
C ILE A 130 -8.49 -32.11 -28.78
N ASP A 131 -8.57 -33.18 -27.98
CA ASP A 131 -7.67 -34.34 -28.09
C ASP A 131 -7.88 -35.09 -29.42
N ALA A 132 -9.13 -35.27 -29.85
CA ALA A 132 -9.44 -35.86 -31.16
C ALA A 132 -8.87 -35.02 -32.30
N THR A 133 -9.03 -33.69 -32.24
CA THR A 133 -8.52 -32.77 -33.26
C THR A 133 -6.99 -32.77 -33.30
N ASP A 134 -6.31 -32.75 -32.14
CA ASP A 134 -4.84 -32.82 -32.07
C ASP A 134 -4.32 -34.15 -32.62
N SER A 135 -5.00 -35.26 -32.31
CA SER A 135 -4.67 -36.58 -32.86
C SER A 135 -4.79 -36.60 -34.38
N MET A 136 -5.90 -36.08 -34.94
CA MET A 136 -6.10 -35.99 -36.39
C MET A 136 -5.04 -35.13 -37.06
N LEU A 137 -4.69 -33.98 -36.47
CA LEU A 137 -3.66 -33.09 -37.02
C LEU A 137 -2.28 -33.75 -37.01
N ARG A 138 -1.93 -34.47 -35.95
CA ARG A 138 -0.67 -35.22 -35.87
C ARG A 138 -0.61 -36.34 -36.91
N GLU A 139 -1.71 -37.08 -37.10
CA GLU A 139 -1.78 -38.14 -38.10
C GLU A 139 -1.63 -37.59 -39.51
N ALA A 140 -2.37 -36.53 -39.85
CA ALA A 140 -2.23 -35.86 -41.14
C ALA A 140 -0.81 -35.31 -41.36
N HIS A 141 -0.18 -34.75 -40.33
CA HIS A 141 1.20 -34.30 -40.40
C HIS A 141 2.17 -35.45 -40.70
N ARG A 142 2.00 -36.62 -40.06
CA ARG A 142 2.82 -37.81 -40.37
C ARG A 142 2.69 -38.21 -41.84
N TRP A 143 1.48 -38.28 -42.38
CA TRP A 143 1.27 -38.67 -43.78
C TRP A 143 1.89 -37.71 -44.81
N CYS A 144 2.10 -36.44 -44.42
CA CYS A 144 2.71 -35.45 -45.30
C CYS A 144 4.24 -35.42 -45.23
N PHE A 145 4.84 -35.94 -44.16
CA PHE A 145 6.26 -35.70 -43.84
C PHE A 145 7.06 -36.94 -43.41
N ASP A 146 6.41 -38.10 -43.25
CA ASP A 146 7.05 -39.43 -43.16
C ASP A 146 6.97 -40.15 -44.52
#